data_AF-A0A8H3XS04-F1
#
_entry.id   AF-A0A8H3XS04-F1
#
_cell.length_a   1.000
_cell.length_b   1.000
_cell.length_c   1.000
_cell.angle_alpha   90.00
_cell.angle_beta   90.00
_cell.angle_gamma   90.00
#
_symmetry.space_group_name_H-M   'P 1'
#
loop_
_entity.id
_entity.type
_entity.pdbx_description
1 polymer ?
#
loop_
_entity_poly.entity_id
_entity_poly.type
_entity_poly.pdbx_seq_one_letter_code
_entity_poly.pdbx_strand_id
1 'polypeptide(L)' 'KKSQTGTNSTEVHILSGATNFQGFFLHTGTGLHNTDATFSFSMTRWSGEERPDLVAIKKSQTGTKSTEIHVLTG' A
#
# COMPACT_ATOMS: atom_id res chain seq x y z
N LYS A 1 4.07 3.00 -5.34
CA LYS A 1 5.49 2.81 -5.70
C LYS A 1 6.27 2.21 -4.53
N LYS A 2 7.14 1.23 -4.74
CA LYS A 2 7.79 0.47 -3.63
C LYS A 2 9.09 1.11 -3.13
N SER A 3 9.97 1.51 -4.05
CA SER A 3 11.27 2.13 -3.78
C SER A 3 11.49 3.36 -4.67
N GLN A 4 12.56 4.12 -4.39
CA GLN A 4 12.89 5.38 -5.08
C GLN A 4 11.70 6.35 -5.10
N THR A 5 11.01 6.45 -3.97
CA THR A 5 9.77 7.21 -3.82
C THR A 5 10.07 8.67 -3.47
N GLY A 6 9.12 9.56 -3.76
CA GLY A 6 9.21 10.98 -3.38
C GLY A 6 8.97 11.20 -1.89
N THR A 7 8.30 10.25 -1.21
CA THR A 7 7.98 10.35 0.23
C THR A 7 8.94 9.62 1.16
N ASN A 8 10.01 8.98 0.64
CA ASN A 8 10.88 8.07 1.40
C ASN A 8 10.15 6.90 2.10
N SER A 9 8.93 6.62 1.64
CA SER A 9 8.07 5.54 2.12
C SER A 9 7.46 4.80 0.93
N THR A 10 6.86 3.64 1.14
CA THR A 10 6.06 3.02 0.07
C THR A 10 4.89 3.95 -0.27
N GLU A 11 4.67 4.25 -1.54
CA GLU A 11 3.60 5.16 -1.99
C GLU A 11 2.40 4.37 -2.51
N VAL A 12 1.20 4.87 -2.29
CA VAL A 12 -0.04 4.39 -2.93
C VAL A 12 -0.55 5.44 -3.90
N HIS A 13 -1.01 4.98 -5.07
CA HIS A 13 -1.65 5.82 -6.07
C HIS A 13 -2.97 5.18 -6.48
N ILE A 14 -4.07 5.90 -6.26
CA ILE A 14 -5.42 5.53 -6.69
C ILE A 14 -5.82 6.53 -7.76
N LEU A 15 -6.09 6.06 -8.98
CA LEU A 15 -6.46 6.89 -10.10
C LEU A 15 -7.99 6.92 -10.27
N SER A 16 -8.53 8.07 -10.65
CA SER A 16 -9.97 8.25 -10.84
C SER A 16 -10.42 7.70 -12.20
N GLY A 17 -11.30 6.70 -12.17
CA GLY A 17 -11.94 6.16 -13.37
C GLY A 17 -12.77 7.21 -14.13
N ALA A 18 -13.36 8.18 -13.43
CA ALA A 18 -14.11 9.29 -14.05
C ALA A 18 -13.24 10.20 -14.93
N THR A 19 -11.92 10.16 -14.74
CA THR A 19 -10.94 10.94 -15.52
C THR A 19 -10.19 10.08 -16.54
N ASN A 20 -10.69 8.89 -16.89
CA ASN A 20 -9.95 7.90 -17.68
C ASN A 20 -8.57 7.58 -17.10
N PHE A 21 -8.49 7.51 -15.76
CA PHE A 21 -7.25 7.29 -15.01
C PHE A 21 -6.14 8.32 -15.29
N GLN A 22 -6.50 9.54 -15.67
CA GLN A 22 -5.52 10.64 -15.85
C GLN A 22 -5.37 11.48 -14.58
N GLY A 23 -6.37 11.48 -13.70
CA GLY A 23 -6.35 12.16 -12.41
C GLY A 23 -6.11 11.21 -11.24
N PHE A 24 -5.37 11.66 -10.24
CA PHE A 24 -5.28 10.96 -8.96
C PHE A 24 -6.52 11.23 -8.11
N PHE A 25 -7.15 10.17 -7.62
CA PHE A 25 -8.11 10.23 -6.52
C PHE A 25 -7.37 10.30 -5.16
N LEU A 26 -6.27 9.55 -5.04
CA LEU A 26 -5.35 9.61 -3.91
C LEU A 26 -3.93 9.36 -4.41
N HIS A 27 -2.98 10.14 -3.92
CA HIS A 27 -1.54 9.89 -4.06
C HIS A 27 -0.90 10.28 -2.74
N THR A 28 -0.32 9.33 -2.03
CA THR A 28 0.34 9.61 -0.75
C THR A 28 1.41 8.58 -0.42
N GLY A 29 2.35 8.97 0.44
CA GLY A 29 3.22 8.05 1.14
C GLY A 29 2.45 7.28 2.21
N THR A 30 2.82 6.03 2.43
CA THR A 30 2.24 5.18 3.48
C THR A 30 3.10 5.21 4.74
N GLY A 31 2.61 4.61 5.82
CA GLY A 31 3.41 4.36 7.04
C GLY A 31 4.47 3.26 6.90
N LEU A 32 4.56 2.60 5.74
CA LEU A 32 5.59 1.60 5.47
C LEU A 32 6.86 2.27 4.95
N HIS A 33 8.03 1.81 5.41
CA HIS A 33 9.31 2.09 4.76
C HIS A 33 9.29 1.70 3.27
N ASN A 34 10.32 2.08 2.52
CA ASN A 34 10.46 1.58 1.16
C ASN A 34 10.49 0.04 1.16
N THR A 35 9.60 -0.56 0.38
CA THR A 35 9.46 -2.01 0.28
C THR A 35 10.14 -2.55 -0.97
N ASP A 36 10.24 -3.87 -1.06
CA ASP A 36 10.91 -4.58 -2.15
C ASP A 36 10.11 -5.82 -2.57
N ALA A 37 10.69 -6.68 -3.41
CA ALA A 37 10.06 -7.89 -3.94
C ALA A 37 9.54 -8.89 -2.87
N THR A 38 9.97 -8.78 -1.61
CA THR A 38 9.45 -9.61 -0.50
C THR A 38 8.01 -9.25 -0.11
N PHE A 39 7.53 -8.06 -0.49
CA PHE A 39 6.16 -7.60 -0.26
C PHE A 39 5.22 -7.83 -1.45
N SER A 40 4.03 -8.33 -1.15
CA SER A 40 2.83 -8.26 -1.99
C SER A 40 1.82 -7.27 -1.38
N PHE A 41 0.91 -6.73 -2.20
CA PHE A 41 -0.08 -5.75 -1.75
C PHE A 41 -1.48 -6.12 -2.25
N SER A 42 -2.50 -5.76 -1.46
CA SER A 42 -3.91 -5.86 -1.84
C SER A 42 -4.68 -4.67 -1.26
N MET A 43 -5.80 -4.32 -1.89
CA MET A 43 -6.75 -3.32 -1.37
C MET A 43 -8.02 -4.06 -0.94
N THR A 44 -8.51 -3.79 0.26
CA THR A 44 -9.72 -4.44 0.80
C THR A 44 -10.46 -3.49 1.74
N ARG A 45 -11.61 -3.90 2.25
CA ARG A 45 -12.39 -3.16 3.24
C ARG A 45 -12.34 -3.91 4.57
N TRP A 46 -11.18 -3.89 5.22
CA TRP A 46 -10.89 -4.59 6.47
C TRP A 46 -11.45 -3.86 7.68
N SER A 47 -11.28 -2.54 7.73
CA SER A 47 -11.74 -1.66 8.82
C SER A 47 -13.27 -1.47 8.81
N GLY A 48 -13.91 -1.73 7.66
CA GLY A 48 -15.33 -1.47 7.44
C GLY A 48 -15.65 -0.03 7.03
N GLU A 49 -14.65 0.86 7.02
CA GLU A 49 -14.82 2.26 6.63
C GLU A 49 -15.11 2.43 5.13
N GLU A 50 -15.58 3.61 4.73
CA GLU A 50 -15.91 3.92 3.35
C GLU A 50 -14.73 3.80 2.39
N ARG A 51 -13.54 4.12 2.88
CA ARG A 51 -12.29 4.07 2.13
C ARG A 51 -11.69 2.66 2.20
N PRO A 52 -11.10 2.16 1.10
CA PRO A 52 -10.42 0.87 1.12
C PRO A 52 -9.10 0.98 1.90
N ASP A 53 -8.79 -0.05 2.67
CA ASP A 53 -7.52 -0.23 3.37
C ASP A 53 -6.47 -0.85 2.44
N LEU A 54 -5.20 -0.52 2.68
CA LEU A 54 -4.06 -1.16 2.04
C LEU A 54 -3.54 -2.30 2.91
N VAL A 55 -3.54 -3.51 2.39
CA VAL A 55 -2.92 -4.68 3.02
C VAL A 55 -1.56 -4.91 2.39
N ALA A 56 -0.51 -4.86 3.21
CA ALA A 56 0.84 -5.23 2.84
C ALA A 56 1.18 -6.62 3.43
N ILE A 57 1.63 -7.51 2.56
CA ILE A 57 1.92 -8.92 2.85
C ILE A 57 3.42 -9.13 2.68
N LYS A 58 4.17 -9.18 3.77
CA LYS A 58 5.60 -9.48 3.75
C LYS A 58 5.80 -10.99 3.80
N LYS A 59 6.28 -11.57 2.70
CA LYS A 59 6.32 -13.02 2.48
C LYS A 59 7.63 -13.67 2.93
N SER A 60 8.71 -12.90 3.03
CA SER A 60 10.04 -13.38 3.37
C SER A 60 10.89 -12.28 3.99
N GLN A 61 12.04 -12.64 4.57
CA GLN A 61 12.90 -11.74 5.34
C GLN A 61 12.14 -11.03 6.47
N THR A 62 11.17 -11.74 7.06
CA THR A 62 10.29 -11.25 8.12
C THR A 62 10.99 -11.38 9.48
N GLY A 63 10.68 -10.47 10.40
CA GLY A 63 11.23 -10.52 11.76
C GLY A 63 10.61 -11.66 12.59
N THR A 64 9.40 -12.05 12.25
CA THR A 64 8.62 -13.10 12.94
C THR A 64 8.91 -14.53 12.48
N LYS A 65 9.68 -14.73 11.40
CA LYS A 65 9.89 -16.03 10.73
C LYS A 65 8.63 -16.65 10.13
N SER A 66 7.57 -15.87 9.99
CA SER A 66 6.29 -16.21 9.34
C SER A 66 5.92 -15.11 8.34
N THR A 67 4.85 -15.28 7.57
CA THR A 67 4.28 -14.18 6.78
C THR A 67 3.79 -13.07 7.72
N GLU A 68 4.20 -11.83 7.48
CA GLU A 68 3.72 -10.66 8.23
C GLU A 68 2.66 -9.92 7.41
N ILE A 69 1.53 -9.62 8.05
CA ILE A 69 0.42 -8.89 7.45
C ILE A 69 0.31 -7.54 8.16
N HIS A 70 0.37 -6.47 7.39
CA HIS A 70 0.16 -5.10 7.87
C HIS A 70 -1.08 -4.53 7.19
N VAL A 71 -2.05 -4.08 7.97
CA VAL A 71 -3.23 -3.37 7.49
C VAL A 71 -3.03 -1.88 7.76
N LEU A 72 -3.04 -1.09 6.69
CA LEU A 72 -2.98 0.37 6.76
C LEU A 72 -4.38 0.89 6.46
N THR A 73 -5.02 1.46 7.47
CA THR A 73 -6.41 1.92 7.38
C THR A 73 -6.50 3.23 6.63
N GLY A 74 -7.48 3.32 5.73
CA GLY A 74 -7.72 4.46 4.84
C GLY A 74 -8.64 5.53 5.40
#